data_AF-A0A1F9ZN22-F1
#
_entry.id   AF-A0A1F9ZN22-F1
#
_cell.length_a   1.000
_cell.length_b   1.000
_cell.length_c   1.000
_cell.angle_alpha   90.00
_cell.angle_beta   90.00
_cell.angle_gamma   90.00
#
_symmetry.space_group_name_H-M   'P 1'
#
loop_
_entity.id
_entity.type
_entity.pdbx_description
1 polymer ?
#
loop_
_entity_poly.entity_id
_entity_poly.type
_entity_poly.pdbx_seq_one_letter_code
_entity_poly.pdbx_strand_id
1 'polypeptide(L)'
;MPEVQQKTVSVDYADAELINDPVQGVFMVSKNRWKNWVARAVYLLLLDIALMVILLSLPKNDEHNIIISYVISGSSAVLSFWVLLCAWLLFRLHASAWLMILPLSLVMAAVTYLVLMKVKKSDISLTELKESFQRMSALSNEDLRLSSVEGRPGDWPDQDFLR
;
A
#
# COMPACT_ATOMS: atom_id res chain seq x y z
N MET A 1 58.70 9.07 22.28
CA MET A 1 57.52 9.07 21.36
C MET A 1 56.93 7.68 21.42
N PRO A 2 55.65 7.48 21.75
CA PRO A 2 55.08 6.14 21.77
C PRO A 2 54.88 5.68 20.32
N GLU A 3 55.35 4.47 20.01
CA GLU A 3 55.08 3.80 18.74
C GLU A 3 53.58 3.52 18.61
N VAL A 4 52.97 4.08 17.58
CA VAL A 4 51.61 3.74 17.18
C VAL A 4 51.65 2.29 16.70
N GLN A 5 51.26 1.35 17.57
CA GLN A 5 51.03 -0.04 17.16
C GLN A 5 49.97 -0.03 16.06
N GLN A 6 50.42 -0.16 14.81
CA GLN A 6 49.55 -0.48 13.69
C GLN A 6 48.96 -1.85 14.00
N LYS A 7 47.71 -1.85 14.46
CA LYS A 7 46.89 -3.05 14.61
C LYS A 7 46.73 -3.61 13.20
N THR A 8 47.63 -4.50 12.79
CA THR A 8 47.46 -5.35 11.60
C THR A 8 46.25 -6.23 11.89
N VAL A 9 45.07 -5.71 11.54
CA VAL A 9 43.87 -6.53 11.45
C VAL A 9 44.19 -7.53 10.36
N SER A 10 44.42 -8.78 10.75
CA SER A 10 44.48 -9.91 9.82
C SER A 10 43.09 -10.01 9.19
N VAL A 11 42.90 -9.35 8.05
CA VAL A 11 41.64 -9.40 7.31
C VAL A 11 41.59 -10.78 6.66
N ASP A 12 40.83 -11.69 7.26
CA ASP A 12 40.56 -12.99 6.69
C ASP A 12 39.62 -12.80 5.48
N TYR A 13 40.16 -13.04 4.27
CA TYR A 13 39.43 -12.82 3.00
C TYR A 13 38.47 -13.96 2.65
N ALA A 14 38.25 -14.93 3.55
CA ALA A 14 37.37 -16.08 3.31
C ALA A 14 35.94 -15.69 2.88
N ASP A 15 35.43 -14.56 3.39
CA ASP A 15 34.08 -14.05 3.14
C ASP A 15 33.96 -13.09 1.95
N ALA A 16 35.05 -12.83 1.24
CA ALA A 16 35.09 -11.97 0.06
C ALA A 16 35.15 -12.79 -1.23
N GLU A 17 34.42 -12.35 -2.25
CA GLU A 17 34.51 -12.80 -3.63
C GLU A 17 35.25 -11.75 -4.45
N LEU A 18 36.24 -12.21 -5.21
CA LEU A 18 36.99 -11.42 -6.18
C LEU A 18 36.30 -11.53 -7.54
N ILE A 19 35.79 -10.40 -8.03
CA ILE A 19 35.19 -10.31 -9.36
C ILE A 19 36.15 -9.52 -10.24
N ASN A 20 36.54 -10.12 -11.37
CA ASN A 20 37.31 -9.46 -12.41
C ASN A 20 36.35 -8.94 -13.49
N ASP A 21 36.12 -7.64 -13.52
CA ASP A 21 35.34 -6.97 -14.57
C ASP A 21 36.31 -6.30 -15.56
N PRO A 22 36.18 -6.53 -16.88
CA PRO A 22 37.04 -5.91 -17.88
C PRO A 22 36.95 -4.36 -17.92
N VAL A 23 35.89 -3.75 -17.38
CA VAL A 23 35.71 -2.28 -17.38
C VAL A 23 36.07 -1.66 -16.04
N GLN A 24 35.69 -2.30 -14.92
CA GLN A 24 35.87 -1.74 -13.58
C GLN A 24 37.11 -2.26 -12.84
N GLY A 25 37.82 -3.23 -13.44
CA GLY A 25 38.98 -3.87 -12.83
C GLY A 25 38.59 -4.93 -11.80
N VAL A 26 39.48 -5.16 -10.85
CA VAL A 26 39.34 -6.20 -9.83
C VAL A 26 38.73 -5.59 -8.58
N PHE A 27 37.52 -6.00 -8.20
CA PHE A 27 36.88 -5.54 -6.97
C PHE A 27 36.43 -6.69 -6.08
N MET A 28 36.50 -6.47 -4.77
CA MET A 28 36.10 -7.43 -3.75
C MET A 28 34.68 -7.13 -3.27
N VAL A 29 33.82 -8.15 -3.23
CA VAL A 29 32.44 -8.06 -2.74
C VAL A 29 32.21 -9.11 -1.67
N SER A 30 31.43 -8.81 -0.63
CA SER A 30 31.07 -9.80 0.39
C SER A 30 30.16 -10.91 -0.20
N LYS A 31 30.53 -12.17 0.04
CA LYS A 31 29.72 -13.38 -0.28
C LYS A 31 28.34 -13.34 0.36
N ASN A 32 28.23 -12.70 1.52
CA ASN A 32 27.01 -12.64 2.33
C ASN A 32 26.07 -11.48 1.96
N ARG A 33 26.33 -10.74 0.86
CA ARG A 33 25.53 -9.58 0.43
C ARG A 33 24.05 -9.90 0.25
N TRP A 34 23.72 -11.13 -0.17
CA TRP A 34 22.34 -11.58 -0.33
C TRP A 34 21.54 -11.55 0.99
N LYS A 35 22.18 -11.74 2.15
CA LYS A 35 21.52 -11.71 3.47
C LYS A 35 20.90 -10.35 3.77
N ASN A 36 21.58 -9.26 3.40
CA ASN A 36 21.07 -7.90 3.56
C ASN A 36 19.83 -7.66 2.69
N TRP A 37 19.84 -8.18 1.46
CA TRP A 37 18.68 -8.11 0.57
C TRP A 37 17.50 -8.96 1.06
N VAL A 38 17.76 -10.12 1.65
CA VAL A 38 16.73 -10.92 2.33
C VAL A 38 16.14 -10.15 3.51
N ALA A 39 16.95 -9.56 4.38
CA ALA A 39 16.46 -8.76 5.50
C ALA A 39 15.58 -7.60 5.03
N ARG A 40 16.01 -6.86 4.01
CA ARG A 40 15.22 -5.79 3.38
C ARG A 40 13.89 -6.30 2.81
N ALA A 41 13.91 -7.42 2.10
CA ALA A 41 12.69 -8.04 1.57
C ALA A 41 11.71 -8.40 2.69
N VAL A 42 12.20 -8.97 3.80
CA VAL A 42 11.36 -9.30 4.97
C VAL A 42 10.77 -8.05 5.61
N TYR A 43 11.55 -6.97 5.78
CA TYR A 43 11.03 -5.72 6.33
C TYR A 43 9.93 -5.10 5.46
N LEU A 44 10.12 -5.09 4.13
CA LEU A 44 9.11 -4.60 3.19
C LEU A 44 7.84 -5.45 3.26
N LEU A 45 7.99 -6.77 3.40
CA LEU A 45 6.87 -7.69 3.48
C LEU A 45 6.04 -7.53 4.75
N LEU A 46 6.71 -7.33 5.90
CA LEU A 46 6.03 -7.02 7.16
C LEU A 46 5.24 -5.71 7.08
N LEU A 47 5.82 -4.70 6.42
CA LEU A 47 5.16 -3.41 6.21
C LEU A 47 3.94 -3.56 5.29
N ASP A 48 4.04 -4.37 4.24
CA ASP A 48 2.93 -4.64 3.32
C ASP A 48 1.79 -5.38 4.01
N ILE A 49 2.10 -6.37 4.86
CA ILE A 49 1.10 -7.05 5.71
C ILE A 49 0.40 -6.04 6.63
N ALA A 50 1.14 -5.15 7.28
CA ALA A 50 0.56 -4.14 8.16
C ALA A 50 -0.41 -3.22 7.41
N LEU A 51 -0.04 -2.74 6.22
CA LEU A 51 -0.92 -1.94 5.37
C LEU A 51 -2.18 -2.70 4.96
N MET A 52 -2.05 -3.99 4.63
CA MET A 52 -3.20 -4.82 4.27
C MET A 52 -4.17 -5.02 5.45
N VAL A 53 -3.66 -5.17 6.67
CA VAL A 53 -4.50 -5.23 7.88
C VAL A 53 -5.27 -3.93 8.07
N ILE A 54 -4.60 -2.78 7.92
CA ILE A 54 -5.26 -1.46 8.01
C ILE A 54 -6.36 -1.35 6.95
N LEU A 55 -6.06 -1.73 5.70
CA LEU A 55 -7.01 -1.66 4.58
C LEU A 55 -8.24 -2.55 4.79
N LEU A 56 -8.08 -3.71 5.43
CA LEU A 56 -9.19 -4.61 5.76
C LEU A 56 -10.01 -4.13 6.96
N SER A 57 -9.39 -3.39 7.89
CA SER A 57 -10.06 -2.85 9.08
C SER A 57 -10.94 -1.63 8.81
N LEU A 58 -10.72 -0.94 7.68
CA LEU A 58 -11.43 0.31 7.35
C LEU A 58 -12.84 0.03 6.79
N PRO A 59 -13.90 0.56 7.42
CA PRO A 59 -15.26 0.46 6.89
C PRO A 59 -15.41 1.37 5.66
N LYS A 60 -15.86 0.80 4.54
CA LYS A 60 -15.97 1.47 3.24
C LYS A 60 -17.32 2.18 3.03
N ASN A 61 -17.90 2.68 4.12
CA ASN A 61 -19.21 3.33 4.09
C ASN A 61 -19.11 4.83 3.74
N ASP A 62 -17.96 5.45 4.06
CA ASP A 62 -17.73 6.88 3.86
C ASP A 62 -16.75 7.13 2.71
N GLU A 63 -16.96 8.21 1.96
CA GLU A 63 -16.10 8.60 0.81
C GLU A 63 -14.65 8.81 1.23
N HIS A 64 -14.42 9.36 2.41
CA HIS A 64 -13.06 9.58 2.94
C HIS A 64 -12.32 8.25 3.15
N ASN A 65 -13.01 7.23 3.66
CA ASN A 65 -12.42 5.92 3.88
C ASN A 65 -12.12 5.20 2.56
N ILE A 66 -12.87 5.48 1.49
CA ILE A 66 -12.59 4.96 0.15
C ILE A 66 -11.36 5.61 -0.45
N ILE A 67 -11.22 6.94 -0.34
CA ILE A 67 -10.02 7.65 -0.81
C ILE A 67 -8.78 7.13 -0.07
N ILE A 68 -8.86 7.00 1.25
CA ILE A 68 -7.77 6.43 2.07
C ILE A 68 -7.45 4.99 1.62
N SER A 69 -8.49 4.19 1.35
CA SER A 69 -8.31 2.82 0.84
C SER A 69 -7.58 2.77 -0.51
N TYR A 70 -7.85 3.72 -1.42
CA TYR A 70 -7.13 3.84 -2.69
C TYR A 70 -5.65 4.17 -2.49
N VAL A 71 -5.34 5.14 -1.61
CA VAL A 71 -3.95 5.54 -1.33
C VAL A 71 -3.17 4.38 -0.69
N ILE A 72 -3.78 3.68 0.27
CA ILE A 72 -3.15 2.51 0.92
C ILE A 72 -2.97 1.37 -0.08
N SER A 73 -3.96 1.09 -0.93
CA SER A 73 -3.86 0.07 -1.97
C SER A 73 -2.77 0.38 -3.00
N GLY A 74 -2.60 1.65 -3.38
CA GLY A 74 -1.52 2.08 -4.27
C GLY A 74 -0.14 1.90 -3.62
N SER A 75 -0.03 2.28 -2.34
CA SER A 75 1.21 2.11 -1.57
C SER A 75 1.61 0.63 -1.44
N SER A 76 0.63 -0.24 -1.18
CA SER A 76 0.83 -1.69 -1.10
C SER A 76 1.28 -2.29 -2.44
N ALA A 77 0.72 -1.81 -3.57
CA ALA A 77 1.16 -2.24 -4.91
C ALA A 77 2.63 -1.85 -5.18
N VAL A 78 3.06 -0.65 -4.78
CA VAL A 78 4.45 -0.21 -4.90
C VAL A 78 5.38 -1.08 -4.07
N LEU A 79 5.00 -1.42 -2.83
CA LEU A 79 5.79 -2.29 -1.97
C LEU A 79 5.91 -3.71 -2.54
N SER A 80 4.82 -4.30 -3.01
CA SER A 80 4.81 -5.58 -3.69
C SER A 80 5.78 -5.59 -4.89
N PHE A 81 5.82 -4.51 -5.67
CA PHE A 81 6.79 -4.35 -6.76
C PHE A 81 8.25 -4.32 -6.27
N TRP A 82 8.54 -3.60 -5.19
CA TRP A 82 9.88 -3.56 -4.58
C TRP A 82 10.32 -4.93 -4.03
N VAL A 83 9.41 -5.71 -3.45
CA VAL A 83 9.69 -7.07 -3.00
C VAL A 83 10.01 -7.98 -4.20
N LEU A 84 9.30 -7.81 -5.32
CA LEU A 84 9.59 -8.53 -6.57
C LEU A 84 10.98 -8.19 -7.12
N LEU A 85 11.39 -6.91 -7.11
CA LEU A 85 12.75 -6.52 -7.47
C LEU A 85 13.81 -7.15 -6.55
N CYS A 86 13.52 -7.24 -5.25
CA CYS A 86 14.41 -7.92 -4.30
C CYS A 86 14.52 -9.41 -4.62
N ALA A 87 13.42 -10.07 -4.97
CA ALA A 87 13.42 -11.48 -5.40
C ALA A 87 14.24 -11.69 -6.68
N TRP A 88 14.09 -10.79 -7.66
CA TRP A 88 14.86 -10.81 -8.91
C TRP A 88 16.37 -10.64 -8.66
N LEU A 89 16.75 -9.75 -7.75
CA LEU A 89 18.15 -9.53 -7.37
C LEU A 89 18.74 -10.76 -6.65
N LEU A 90 17.96 -11.42 -5.79
CA LEU A 90 18.36 -12.68 -5.14
C LEU A 90 18.51 -13.83 -6.16
N PHE A 91 17.67 -13.88 -7.17
CA PHE A 91 17.81 -14.82 -8.28
C PHE A 91 19.13 -14.60 -9.04
N ARG A 92 19.47 -13.34 -9.36
CA ARG A 92 20.75 -12.97 -9.99
C ARG A 92 21.97 -13.32 -9.12
N LEU A 93 21.82 -13.27 -7.80
CA LEU A 93 22.85 -13.63 -6.83
C LEU A 93 22.97 -15.15 -6.60
N HIS A 94 22.19 -15.99 -7.29
CA HIS A 94 22.11 -17.44 -7.07
C HIS A 94 21.85 -17.84 -5.61
N ALA A 95 21.22 -16.96 -4.82
CA ALA A 95 20.94 -17.22 -3.41
C ALA A 95 19.64 -18.02 -3.26
N SER A 96 19.68 -19.20 -2.64
CA SER A 96 18.53 -20.12 -2.49
C SER A 96 17.25 -19.49 -1.92
N ALA A 97 17.38 -18.40 -1.16
CA ALA A 97 16.27 -17.60 -0.63
C ALA A 97 15.31 -17.05 -1.71
N TRP A 98 15.74 -16.96 -2.98
CA TRP A 98 14.90 -16.51 -4.09
C TRP A 98 13.65 -17.39 -4.27
N LEU A 99 13.75 -18.70 -4.02
CA LEU A 99 12.66 -19.66 -4.16
C LEU A 99 11.51 -19.43 -3.18
N MET A 100 11.76 -18.81 -2.03
CA MET A 100 10.72 -18.48 -1.06
C MET A 100 10.13 -17.10 -1.30
N ILE A 101 10.97 -16.11 -1.57
CA ILE A 101 10.55 -14.71 -1.65
C ILE A 101 9.78 -14.44 -2.95
N LEU A 102 10.15 -15.07 -4.07
CA LEU A 102 9.50 -14.88 -5.36
C LEU A 102 8.03 -15.30 -5.37
N PRO A 103 7.64 -16.55 -5.03
CA PRO A 103 6.24 -16.94 -5.02
C PRO A 103 5.43 -16.12 -4.00
N LEU A 104 6.03 -15.79 -2.86
CA LEU A 104 5.38 -14.97 -1.84
C LEU A 104 5.06 -13.56 -2.35
N SER A 105 6.00 -12.92 -3.07
CA SER A 105 5.77 -11.60 -3.69
C SER A 105 4.63 -11.63 -4.72
N LEU A 106 4.51 -12.74 -5.46
CA LEU A 106 3.47 -12.91 -6.48
C LEU A 106 2.11 -13.08 -5.83
N VAL A 107 2.03 -13.86 -4.74
CA VAL A 107 0.82 -13.99 -3.93
C VAL A 107 0.39 -12.63 -3.40
N MET A 108 1.30 -11.85 -2.81
CA MET A 108 0.98 -10.52 -2.29
C MET A 108 0.47 -9.58 -3.39
N ALA A 109 1.09 -9.59 -4.58
CA ALA A 109 0.61 -8.84 -5.73
C ALA A 109 -0.81 -9.27 -6.17
N ALA A 110 -1.12 -10.57 -6.11
CA ALA A 110 -2.46 -11.06 -6.41
C ALA A 110 -3.49 -10.61 -5.35
N VAL A 111 -3.15 -10.68 -4.06
CA VAL A 111 -4.05 -10.25 -2.98
C VAL A 111 -4.34 -8.75 -3.08
N THR A 112 -3.32 -7.92 -3.30
CA THR A 112 -3.49 -6.46 -3.44
C THR A 112 -4.39 -6.11 -4.62
N TYR A 113 -4.23 -6.81 -5.76
CA TYR A 113 -5.12 -6.65 -6.92
C TYR A 113 -6.59 -7.01 -6.59
N LEU A 114 -6.83 -8.12 -5.88
CA LEU A 114 -8.18 -8.51 -5.46
C LEU A 114 -8.80 -7.49 -4.51
N VAL A 115 -8.02 -6.92 -3.59
CA VAL A 115 -8.51 -5.88 -2.68
C VAL A 115 -8.85 -4.61 -3.44
N LEU A 116 -8.03 -4.20 -4.41
CA LEU A 116 -8.32 -3.05 -5.28
C LEU A 116 -9.64 -3.26 -6.04
N MET A 117 -9.87 -4.45 -6.60
CA MET A 117 -11.16 -4.79 -7.22
C MET A 117 -12.34 -4.66 -6.26
N LYS A 118 -12.18 -5.08 -4.99
CA LYS A 118 -13.22 -4.90 -3.97
C LYS A 118 -13.46 -3.43 -3.65
N VAL A 119 -12.42 -2.60 -3.52
CA VAL A 119 -12.57 -1.16 -3.31
C VAL A 119 -13.32 -0.52 -4.48
N LYS A 120 -12.97 -0.86 -5.73
CA LYS A 120 -13.66 -0.37 -6.93
C LYS A 120 -15.14 -0.75 -6.96
N LYS A 121 -15.49 -1.97 -6.55
CA LYS A 121 -16.90 -2.39 -6.45
C LYS A 121 -17.67 -1.58 -5.40
N SER A 122 -17.05 -1.29 -4.26
CA SER A 122 -17.66 -0.45 -3.22
C SER A 122 -17.91 0.98 -3.70
N ASP A 123 -16.98 1.54 -4.48
CA ASP A 123 -17.12 2.87 -5.07
C ASP A 123 -18.34 2.96 -6.01
N ILE A 124 -18.46 2.02 -6.97
CA ILE A 124 -19.61 1.93 -7.88
C ILE A 124 -20.93 1.85 -7.08
N SER A 125 -20.98 1.00 -6.05
CA SER A 125 -22.21 0.85 -5.26
C SER A 125 -22.61 2.13 -4.51
N LEU A 126 -21.66 2.94 -4.04
CA LEU A 126 -21.98 4.21 -3.39
C LEU A 126 -22.46 5.25 -4.39
N THR A 127 -21.87 5.29 -5.58
CA THR A 127 -22.32 6.19 -6.64
C THR A 127 -23.75 5.88 -7.08
N GLU A 128 -24.10 4.60 -7.27
CA GLU A 128 -25.46 4.15 -7.58
C GLU A 128 -26.44 4.50 -6.45
N LEU A 129 -26.01 4.32 -5.19
CA LEU A 129 -26.81 4.63 -4.02
C LEU A 129 -27.08 6.15 -3.94
N LYS A 130 -26.06 7.00 -4.14
CA LYS A 130 -26.24 8.46 -4.25
C LYS A 130 -27.18 8.85 -5.38
N GLU A 131 -27.05 8.24 -6.56
CA GLU A 131 -27.92 8.51 -7.70
C GLU A 131 -29.37 8.10 -7.40
N SER A 132 -29.59 6.96 -6.74
CA SER A 132 -30.93 6.52 -6.34
C SER A 132 -31.57 7.46 -5.32
N PHE A 133 -30.81 7.98 -4.35
CA PHE A 133 -31.29 8.98 -3.41
C PHE A 133 -31.60 10.32 -4.08
N GLN A 134 -30.78 10.75 -5.06
CA GLN A 134 -31.07 11.96 -5.83
C GLN A 134 -32.33 11.81 -6.68
N ARG A 135 -32.55 10.66 -7.34
CA ARG A 135 -33.78 10.39 -8.09
C ARG A 135 -35.01 10.35 -7.18
N MET A 136 -34.88 9.75 -6.00
CA MET A 136 -35.96 9.70 -5.00
C MET A 136 -36.25 11.08 -4.40
N SER A 137 -35.23 11.90 -4.17
CA SER A 137 -35.38 13.31 -3.75
C SER A 137 -36.00 14.16 -4.85
N ALA A 138 -35.63 13.95 -6.12
CA ALA A 138 -36.24 14.63 -7.25
C ALA A 138 -37.73 14.26 -7.40
N LEU A 139 -38.08 12.98 -7.24
CA LEU A 139 -39.47 12.51 -7.19
C LEU A 139 -40.24 13.03 -5.97
N SER A 140 -39.58 13.18 -4.82
CA SER A 140 -40.16 13.79 -3.62
C SER A 140 -40.42 15.29 -3.78
N ASN A 141 -39.68 15.97 -4.66
CA ASN A 141 -39.87 17.39 -4.98
C ASN A 141 -40.99 17.64 -6.01
N GLU A 142 -41.61 16.59 -6.57
CA GLU A 142 -42.77 16.75 -7.46
C GLU A 142 -44.05 17.08 -6.68
N ASP A 143 -44.11 16.81 -5.36
CA ASP A 143 -45.21 17.22 -4.51
C ASP A 143 -44.89 18.56 -3.83
N LEU A 144 -45.20 19.66 -4.53
CA LEU A 144 -45.00 21.04 -4.08
C LEU A 144 -45.70 21.37 -2.75
N ARG A 145 -46.57 20.47 -2.24
CA ARG A 145 -47.28 20.60 -0.96
C ARG A 145 -46.48 20.06 0.23
N LEU A 146 -45.41 19.31 -0.02
CA LEU A 146 -44.52 18.72 1.00
C LEU A 146 -43.10 19.31 0.97
N SER A 147 -42.90 20.45 0.30
CA SER A 147 -41.63 21.17 0.37
C SER A 147 -41.37 21.61 1.81
N SER A 148 -40.36 21.03 2.47
CA SER A 148 -39.97 21.47 3.80
C SER A 148 -39.43 22.89 3.72
N VAL A 149 -40.14 23.82 4.35
CA VAL A 149 -39.69 25.19 4.56
C VAL A 149 -38.43 25.13 5.42
N GLU A 150 -37.31 25.63 4.90
CA GLU A 150 -36.09 25.82 5.71
C GLU A 150 -36.38 26.88 6.78
N GLY A 151 -36.50 26.45 8.03
CA GLY A 151 -36.71 27.31 9.19
C GLY A 151 -36.05 26.72 10.44
N ARG A 152 -35.53 27.58 11.33
CA ARG A 152 -35.07 27.15 12.66
C ARG A 152 -36.28 26.89 13.56
N PRO A 153 -36.19 26.04 14.60
CA PRO A 153 -37.28 25.84 15.54
C PRO A 153 -37.68 27.18 16.17
N GLY A 154 -38.81 27.75 15.73
CA GLY A 154 -39.28 29.09 16.13
C GLY A 154 -39.63 30.03 14.97
N ASP A 155 -39.14 29.77 13.76
CA ASP A 155 -39.49 30.55 12.56
C ASP A 155 -40.74 29.96 11.89
N TRP A 156 -41.90 30.14 12.53
CA TRP A 156 -43.17 29.91 11.84
C TRP A 156 -43.56 31.18 11.08
N PRO A 157 -43.90 31.11 9.79
CA PRO A 157 -44.51 32.25 9.13
C PRO A 157 -45.84 32.56 9.81
N ASP A 158 -46.03 33.80 10.25
CA ASP A 158 -47.22 34.31 10.98
C ASP A 158 -48.57 34.15 10.25
N GLN A 159 -48.61 33.48 9.10
CA GLN A 159 -49.77 33.43 8.21
C GLN A 159 -50.52 32.08 8.19
N ASP A 160 -50.04 31.05 8.88
CA ASP A 160 -50.55 29.68 8.65
C ASP A 160 -51.56 29.13 9.68
N PHE A 161 -52.26 29.99 10.43
CA PHE A 161 -53.32 29.52 11.34
C PHE A 161 -54.75 30.05 11.10
N LEU A 162 -55.00 30.92 10.11
CA LEU A 162 -56.39 31.35 9.81
C LEU A 162 -56.62 31.67 8.31
N ARG A 163 -56.88 30.64 7.50
CA ARG A 163 -58.02 30.60 6.57
C ARG A 163 -58.34 29.21 6.04
#